data_AF-A0A1X1EK58-F1
#
_entry.id   AF-A0A1X1EK58-F1
#
_cell.length_a   1.000
_cell.length_b   1.000
_cell.length_c   1.000
_cell.angle_alpha   90.00
_cell.angle_beta   90.00
_cell.angle_gamma   90.00
#
_symmetry.space_group_name_H-M   'P 1'
#
loop_
_entity.id
_entity.type
_entity.pdbx_description
1 polymer ?
#
loop_
_entity_poly.entity_id
_entity_poly.type
_entity_poly.pdbx_seq_one_letter_code
_entity_poly.pdbx_strand_id
1 'polypeptide(L)'
;MTPELSSNLSICMMIALASASLSMTITQTELFAPLRAWTARKNGMLGHLFSCFYCMSHWMVAAGMLFYRPALLHSDIGLVDWLVTAFVVLTVTTFINGLLFKVFQAAVRTHVMKHEAQQTLNSHK
;
A
#
# COMPACT_ATOMS: atom_id res chain seq x y z
N MET A 1 -10.50 27.75 5.01
CA MET A 1 -10.25 26.40 5.57
C MET A 1 -9.96 26.58 7.05
N THR A 2 -10.65 25.88 7.94
CA THR A 2 -10.33 25.91 9.37
C THR A 2 -9.04 25.13 9.62
N PRO A 3 -8.20 25.54 10.59
CA PRO A 3 -6.91 24.89 10.88
C PRO A 3 -7.05 23.39 11.20
N GLU A 4 -8.15 23.00 11.85
CA GLU A 4 -8.49 21.60 12.15
C GLU A 4 -8.66 20.74 10.90
N LEU A 5 -9.35 21.27 9.87
CA LEU A 5 -9.54 20.55 8.61
C LEU A 5 -8.21 20.35 7.88
N SER A 6 -7.32 21.35 7.90
CA SER A 6 -5.98 21.21 7.30
C SER A 6 -5.11 20.19 8.04
N SER A 7 -5.26 20.08 9.37
CA SER A 7 -4.55 19.09 10.18
C SER A 7 -5.02 17.66 9.86
N ASN A 8 -6.35 17.43 9.89
CA ASN A 8 -6.93 16.12 9.60
C ASN A 8 -6.67 15.64 8.16
N LEU A 9 -6.73 16.56 7.18
CA LEU A 9 -6.38 16.24 5.80
C LEU A 9 -4.92 15.79 5.66
N SER A 10 -4.01 16.49 6.33
CA SER A 10 -2.58 16.15 6.31
C SER A 10 -2.32 14.78 6.92
N ILE A 11 -2.97 14.48 8.06
CA ILE A 11 -2.90 13.16 8.71
C ILE A 11 -3.44 12.07 7.77
N CYS A 12 -4.60 12.29 7.16
CA CYS A 12 -5.19 11.35 6.20
C CYS A 12 -4.26 11.06 5.02
N MET A 13 -3.61 12.09 4.47
CA MET A 13 -2.65 11.94 3.37
C MET A 13 -1.40 11.16 3.79
N MET A 14 -0.87 11.44 4.99
CA MET A 14 0.28 10.69 5.52
C MET A 14 -0.06 9.22 5.76
N ILE A 15 -1.25 8.94 6.31
CA ILE A 15 -1.74 7.55 6.46
C ILE A 15 -1.85 6.89 5.10
N ALA A 16 -2.39 7.57 4.08
CA ALA A 16 -2.55 6.98 2.75
C ALA A 16 -1.20 6.64 2.10
N LEU A 17 -0.23 7.56 2.15
CA LEU A 17 1.10 7.37 1.59
C LEU A 17 1.89 6.27 2.32
N ALA A 18 1.85 6.27 3.65
CA ALA A 18 2.50 5.25 4.46
C ALA A 18 1.87 3.87 4.22
N SER A 19 0.54 3.79 4.20
CA SER A 19 -0.20 2.55 3.97
C SER A 19 0.07 1.97 2.59
N ALA A 20 0.15 2.83 1.57
CA ALA A 20 0.49 2.43 0.22
C ALA A 20 1.90 1.82 0.19
N SER A 21 2.88 2.59 0.66
CA SER A 21 4.30 2.19 0.69
C SER A 21 4.54 0.89 1.45
N LEU A 22 3.95 0.74 2.65
CA LEU A 22 4.07 -0.47 3.47
C LEU A 22 3.40 -1.68 2.81
N SER A 23 2.22 -1.51 2.23
CA SER A 23 1.51 -2.59 1.54
C SER A 23 2.30 -3.10 0.34
N MET A 24 2.85 -2.21 -0.48
CA MET A 24 3.74 -2.57 -1.58
C MET A 24 5.01 -3.25 -1.07
N THR A 25 5.63 -2.71 -0.02
CA THR A 25 6.85 -3.28 0.56
C THR A 25 6.63 -4.72 1.03
N ILE A 26 5.59 -4.95 1.83
CA ILE A 26 5.28 -6.28 2.38
C ILE A 26 4.91 -7.27 1.27
N THR A 27 4.14 -6.82 0.27
CA THR A 27 3.59 -7.74 -0.74
C THR A 27 4.51 -8.00 -1.92
N GLN A 28 5.41 -7.07 -2.28
CA GLN A 28 6.23 -7.13 -3.49
C GLN A 28 7.72 -7.32 -3.24
N THR A 29 8.27 -6.87 -2.10
CA THR A 29 9.72 -6.96 -1.90
C THR A 29 10.17 -8.37 -1.51
N GLU A 30 11.37 -8.74 -1.98
CA GLU A 30 11.99 -10.03 -1.70
C GLU A 30 12.24 -10.24 -0.20
N LEU A 31 12.47 -9.16 0.56
CA LEU A 31 12.68 -9.22 2.01
C LEU A 31 11.52 -9.90 2.74
N PHE A 32 10.29 -9.74 2.23
CA PHE A 32 9.08 -10.31 2.83
C PHE A 32 8.61 -11.60 2.14
N ALA A 33 9.35 -12.13 1.16
CA ALA A 33 9.09 -13.45 0.56
C ALA A 33 8.96 -14.59 1.61
N PRO A 34 9.86 -14.73 2.62
CA PRO A 34 9.72 -15.79 3.61
C PRO A 34 8.46 -15.64 4.46
N LEU A 35 8.09 -14.40 4.81
CA LEU A 35 6.86 -14.11 5.56
C LEU A 35 5.62 -14.55 4.75
N ARG A 36 5.54 -14.17 3.47
CA ARG A 36 4.44 -14.55 2.57
C ARG A 36 4.33 -16.06 2.39
N ALA A 37 5.47 -16.74 2.22
CA ALA A 37 5.49 -18.19 2.12
C ALA A 37 5.03 -18.87 3.42
N TRP A 38 5.44 -18.35 4.58
CA TRP A 38 5.03 -18.86 5.87
C TRP A 38 3.52 -18.66 6.12
N THR A 39 2.97 -17.47 5.85
CA THR A 39 1.54 -17.21 6.04
C THR A 39 0.68 -18.06 5.11
N ALA A 40 1.11 -18.27 3.85
CA ALA A 40 0.43 -19.13 2.90
C ALA A 40 0.36 -20.60 3.34
N ARG A 41 1.42 -21.12 3.98
CA ARG A 41 1.42 -22.48 4.55
C ARG A 41 0.47 -22.63 5.73
N LYS A 42 0.27 -21.56 6.50
CA LYS A 42 -0.57 -21.59 7.72
C LYS A 42 -2.05 -21.48 7.40
N ASN A 43 -2.44 -20.60 6.48
CA ASN A 43 -3.83 -20.43 6.04
C ASN A 43 -3.87 -19.75 4.66
N GLY A 44 -4.63 -20.30 3.71
CA GLY A 44 -4.79 -19.73 2.38
C GLY A 44 -5.29 -18.28 2.36
N MET A 45 -6.18 -17.90 3.29
CA MET A 45 -6.67 -16.50 3.38
C MET A 45 -5.58 -15.53 3.86
N LEU A 46 -4.74 -15.95 4.82
CA LEU A 46 -3.60 -15.15 5.28
C LEU A 46 -2.54 -15.04 4.18
N GLY A 47 -2.30 -16.12 3.43
CA GLY A 47 -1.44 -16.07 2.25
C GLY A 47 -1.91 -15.05 1.22
N HIS A 48 -3.22 -15.00 0.93
CA HIS A 48 -3.79 -14.03 0.00
C HIS A 48 -3.64 -12.59 0.51
N LEU A 49 -3.91 -12.36 1.80
CA LEU A 49 -3.78 -11.04 2.43
C LEU A 49 -2.36 -10.47 2.27
N PHE A 50 -1.33 -11.26 2.58
CA PHE A 50 0.07 -10.80 2.52
C PHE A 50 0.66 -10.78 1.09
N SER A 51 -0.06 -11.30 0.10
CA SER A 51 0.37 -11.29 -1.30
C SER A 51 -0.38 -10.26 -2.16
N CYS A 52 -1.49 -9.71 -1.65
CA CYS A 52 -2.30 -8.73 -2.34
C CYS A 52 -2.12 -7.34 -1.72
N PHE A 53 -1.50 -6.41 -2.46
CA PHE A 53 -1.28 -5.03 -1.98
C PHE A 53 -2.59 -4.32 -1.63
N TYR A 54 -3.69 -4.61 -2.36
CA TYR A 54 -5.01 -4.02 -2.10
C TYR A 54 -5.59 -4.52 -0.77
N CYS A 55 -5.54 -5.84 -0.54
CA CYS A 55 -5.98 -6.43 0.72
C CYS A 55 -5.14 -5.88 1.88
N MET A 56 -3.81 -5.87 1.75
CA MET A 56 -2.91 -5.35 2.79
C MET A 56 -3.19 -3.87 3.10
N SER A 57 -3.55 -3.07 2.09
CA SER A 57 -3.89 -1.65 2.25
C SER A 57 -5.08 -1.43 3.18
N HIS A 58 -6.08 -2.31 3.18
CA HIS A 58 -7.24 -2.18 4.09
C HIS A 58 -6.79 -2.23 5.54
N TRP A 59 -5.90 -3.17 5.86
CA TRP A 59 -5.41 -3.37 7.22
C TRP A 59 -4.45 -2.25 7.64
N MET A 60 -3.61 -1.78 6.73
CA MET A 60 -2.71 -0.66 7.00
C MET A 60 -3.49 0.65 7.25
N VAL A 61 -4.51 0.92 6.42
CA VAL A 61 -5.39 2.10 6.62
C VAL A 61 -6.21 1.95 7.88
N ALA A 62 -6.80 0.78 8.15
CA ALA A 62 -7.54 0.53 9.38
C ALA A 62 -6.68 0.77 10.63
N ALA A 63 -5.44 0.30 10.63
CA ALA A 63 -4.49 0.56 11.70
C ALA A 63 -4.21 2.06 11.86
N GLY A 64 -3.87 2.77 10.77
CA GLY A 64 -3.62 4.22 10.81
C GLY A 64 -4.84 5.01 11.31
N MET A 65 -6.03 4.71 10.80
CA MET A 65 -7.28 5.34 11.23
C MET A 65 -7.58 5.08 12.72
N LEU A 66 -7.23 3.90 13.24
CA LEU A 66 -7.46 3.54 14.64
C LEU A 66 -6.52 4.29 15.60
N PHE A 67 -5.25 4.47 15.21
CA PHE A 67 -4.25 5.17 16.01
C PHE A 67 -4.44 6.69 16.00
N TYR A 68 -4.63 7.29 14.83
CA TYR A 68 -4.68 8.75 14.69
C TYR A 68 -6.10 9.32 14.75
N ARG A 69 -7.12 8.48 14.51
CA ARG A 69 -8.55 8.84 14.55
C ARG A 69 -8.92 10.15 13.83
N PRO A 70 -8.42 10.40 12.59
CA PRO A 70 -8.81 11.61 11.88
C PRO A 70 -10.28 11.52 11.43
N ALA A 71 -10.96 12.65 11.42
CA ALA A 71 -12.29 12.81 10.84
C ALA A 71 -12.31 14.02 9.90
N LEU A 72 -12.60 13.79 8.63
CA LEU A 72 -12.72 14.87 7.63
C LEU A 72 -14.13 15.47 7.62
N LEU A 73 -15.11 14.64 7.94
CA LEU A 73 -16.53 14.99 7.98
C LEU A 73 -16.96 15.19 9.43
N HIS A 74 -17.94 16.08 9.63
CA HIS A 74 -18.52 16.35 10.93
C HIS A 74 -20.05 16.35 10.76
N SER A 75 -20.66 15.23 11.13
CA SER A 75 -22.10 14.98 11.21
C SER A 75 -22.48 14.64 12.66
N ASP A 76 -23.77 14.41 12.92
CA ASP A 76 -24.25 14.02 14.26
C ASP A 76 -23.80 12.60 14.66
N ILE A 77 -23.27 11.80 13.74
CA ILE A 77 -22.84 10.41 13.98
C ILE A 77 -21.35 10.24 13.66
N GLY A 78 -20.49 10.52 14.64
CA GLY A 78 -19.03 10.50 14.45
C GLY A 78 -18.45 9.16 13.97
N LEU A 79 -19.11 8.02 14.24
CA LEU A 79 -18.68 6.71 13.72
C LEU A 79 -18.83 6.63 12.19
N VAL A 80 -19.89 7.21 11.63
CA VAL A 80 -20.13 7.24 10.19
C VAL A 80 -19.09 8.12 9.52
N ASP A 81 -18.79 9.29 10.08
CA ASP A 81 -17.76 10.19 9.54
C ASP A 81 -16.37 9.56 9.54
N TRP A 82 -16.02 8.85 10.62
CA TRP A 82 -14.75 8.12 10.71
C TRP A 82 -14.69 7.01 9.65
N LEU A 83 -15.77 6.26 9.46
CA LEU A 83 -15.84 5.20 8.46
C LEU A 83 -15.72 5.75 7.03
N VAL A 84 -16.47 6.81 6.71
CA VAL A 84 -16.38 7.47 5.40
C VAL A 84 -14.97 8.01 5.17
N THR A 85 -14.38 8.66 6.18
CA THR A 85 -12.99 9.12 6.12
C THR A 85 -12.03 7.97 5.85
N ALA A 86 -12.19 6.82 6.52
CA ALA A 86 -11.37 5.64 6.30
C ALA A 86 -11.46 5.13 4.85
N PHE A 87 -12.65 5.09 4.25
CA PHE A 87 -12.83 4.69 2.86
C PHE A 87 -12.25 5.71 1.86
N VAL A 88 -12.31 7.00 2.16
CA VAL A 88 -11.64 8.04 1.37
C VAL A 88 -10.12 7.83 1.39
N VAL A 89 -9.54 7.66 2.58
CA VAL A 89 -8.10 7.39 2.76
C VAL A 89 -7.70 6.11 2.04
N LEU A 90 -8.49 5.05 2.15
CA LEU A 90 -8.28 3.79 1.44
C LEU A 90 -8.32 3.95 -0.08
N THR A 91 -9.26 4.74 -0.60
CA THR A 91 -9.35 5.03 -2.05
C THR A 91 -8.07 5.72 -2.54
N VAL A 92 -7.61 6.75 -1.82
CA VAL A 92 -6.35 7.43 -2.15
C VAL A 92 -5.16 6.47 -2.04
N THR A 93 -5.10 5.66 -0.98
CA THR A 93 -4.05 4.65 -0.77
C THR A 93 -3.96 3.68 -1.95
N THR A 94 -5.09 3.14 -2.38
CA THR A 94 -5.15 2.15 -3.45
C THR A 94 -4.82 2.75 -4.81
N PHE A 95 -5.23 3.99 -5.06
CA PHE A 95 -4.82 4.74 -6.24
C PHE A 95 -3.29 4.93 -6.29
N ILE A 96 -2.69 5.38 -5.20
CA ILE A 96 -1.23 5.54 -5.07
C ILE A 96 -0.53 4.20 -5.25
N ASN A 97 -1.04 3.12 -4.65
CA ASN A 97 -0.51 1.78 -4.84
C ASN A 97 -0.55 1.34 -6.31
N GLY A 98 -1.63 1.62 -7.03
CA GLY A 98 -1.70 1.34 -8.47
C GLY A 98 -0.60 2.07 -9.26
N LEU A 99 -0.32 3.32 -8.91
CA LEU A 99 0.78 4.09 -9.50
C LEU A 99 2.15 3.49 -9.14
N LEU A 100 2.39 3.22 -7.85
CA LEU A 100 3.63 2.60 -7.38
C LEU A 100 3.87 1.24 -8.04
N PHE A 101 2.83 0.43 -8.19
CA PHE A 101 2.91 -0.87 -8.84
C PHE A 101 3.28 -0.76 -10.32
N LYS A 102 2.70 0.21 -11.06
CA LYS A 102 3.10 0.47 -12.45
C LYS A 102 4.56 0.90 -12.55
N VAL A 103 5.01 1.80 -11.67
CA VAL A 103 6.41 2.24 -11.62
C VAL A 103 7.34 1.07 -11.29
N PHE A 104 6.97 0.24 -10.31
CA PHE A 104 7.73 -0.94 -9.93
C PHE A 104 7.86 -1.94 -11.08
N GLN A 105 6.75 -2.23 -11.80
CA GLN A 105 6.79 -3.09 -12.98
C GLN A 105 7.70 -2.52 -14.08
N ALA A 106 7.66 -1.21 -14.34
CA ALA A 106 8.52 -0.58 -15.32
C ALA A 106 10.01 -0.70 -14.93
N ALA A 107 10.33 -0.51 -13.65
CA ALA A 107 11.68 -0.66 -13.12
C ALA A 107 12.18 -2.11 -13.26
N VAL A 108 11.37 -3.10 -12.86
CA VAL A 108 11.71 -4.53 -12.95
C VAL A 108 11.92 -4.94 -14.41
N ARG A 109 11.02 -4.56 -15.32
CA ARG A 109 11.18 -4.85 -16.77
C ARG A 109 12.48 -4.28 -17.31
N THR A 110 12.83 -3.05 -16.94
CA THR A 110 14.08 -2.41 -17.35
C THR A 110 15.31 -3.16 -16.81
N HIS A 111 15.26 -3.61 -15.55
CA HIS A 111 16.35 -4.38 -14.95
C HIS A 111 16.55 -5.73 -15.65
N VAL A 112 15.46 -6.46 -15.91
CA VAL A 112 15.50 -7.75 -16.64
C VAL A 112 16.07 -7.57 -18.04
N MET A 113 15.57 -6.59 -18.81
CA MET A 113 16.08 -6.30 -20.15
C MET A 113 17.57 -5.97 -20.17
N LYS A 114 18.06 -5.19 -19.20
CA LYS A 114 19.50 -4.88 -19.08
C LYS A 114 20.33 -6.12 -18.76
N HIS A 115 19.83 -6.97 -17.86
CA HIS A 115 20.49 -8.22 -17.49
C HIS A 115 20.57 -9.18 -18.68
N GLU A 116 19.48 -9.35 -19.43
CA GLU A 116 19.44 -10.17 -20.65
C GLU A 116 20.40 -9.63 -21.72
N ALA A 117 20.37 -8.33 -22.02
CA ALA A 117 21.26 -7.71 -23.00
C ALA A 117 22.75 -7.89 -22.63
N GLN A 118 23.09 -7.79 -21.34
CA GLN A 118 24.44 -8.00 -20.85
C GLN A 118 24.87 -9.47 -20.94
N GLN A 119 23.97 -10.43 -20.72
CA GLN A 119 24.25 -11.85 -20.94
C GLN A 119 24.55 -12.14 -22.41
N THR A 120 23.75 -11.61 -23.35
CA THR A 120 23.96 -11.81 -24.79
C THR A 120 25.27 -11.21 -25.28
N LEU A 121 25.63 -10.00 -24.82
CA LEU A 121 26.91 -9.37 -25.16
C LEU A 121 28.11 -10.17 -24.65
N ASN A 122 28.02 -10.72 -23.43
CA ASN A 122 29.09 -11.53 -22.86
C ASN A 122 29.21 -12.92 -23.49
N SER A 123 28.12 -13.50 -24.01
CA SER A 123 28.18 -14.80 -24.73
C SER A 123 28.84 -14.71 -26.11
N HIS A 124 29.01 -13.50 -26.65
CA HIS A 124 29.66 -13.24 -27.94
C HIS A 124 31.13 -12.80 -27.82
N LYS A 125 31.71 -12.85 -26.61
CA LYS A 125 33.12 -12.57 -26.34
C LYS A 125 33.86 -13.84 -25.98
#